data_AF-A0A966VEW0-F1
#
_entry.id   AF-A0A966VEW0-F1
#
_cell.length_a   1.000
_cell.length_b   1.000
_cell.length_c   1.000
_cell.angle_alpha   90.00
_cell.angle_beta   90.00
_cell.angle_gamma   90.00
#
_symmetry.space_group_name_H-M   'P 1'
#
loop_
_entity.id
_entity.type
_entity.pdbx_description
1 polymer ?
#
loop_
_entity_poly.entity_id
_entity_poly.type
_entity_poly.pdbx_seq_one_letter_code
_entity_poly.pdbx_strand_id
1 'polypeptide(L)'
;MGKSLMIDWKAVEKDYVSGKSRTFIASTYNLSYNTLDSRIRRFKWVARRNANADKIARITDEAVIQDQAGRQARYLSRITNQVEHSLDVLESSMPGTRKEVKEQVEVLEKLDKVARPALGLASQNQGSNGKTVVNLAVLRSDNVAGQVIDQ
;
A
#
# COMPACT_ATOMS: atom_id res chain seq x y z
N MET A 1 21.01 -36.80 -40.70
CA MET A 1 20.80 -35.36 -40.43
C MET A 1 19.70 -35.24 -39.39
N GLY A 2 20.01 -34.70 -38.21
CA GLY A 2 19.17 -34.77 -37.01
C GLY A 2 17.85 -34.01 -37.16
N LYS A 3 16.78 -34.62 -36.65
CA LYS A 3 15.39 -34.11 -36.66
C LYS A 3 15.35 -32.66 -36.19
N SER A 4 14.75 -31.80 -37.02
CA SER A 4 14.23 -30.50 -36.60
C SER A 4 13.16 -30.76 -35.54
N LEU A 5 13.54 -30.77 -34.27
CA LEU A 5 12.61 -30.55 -33.18
C LEU A 5 12.03 -29.15 -33.44
N MET A 6 10.74 -29.08 -33.77
CA MET A 6 10.02 -27.81 -33.85
C MET A 6 10.14 -27.13 -32.49
N ILE A 7 11.13 -26.26 -32.35
CA ILE A 7 11.34 -25.46 -31.15
C ILE A 7 10.08 -24.62 -30.95
N ASP A 8 9.41 -24.81 -29.81
CA ASP A 8 8.29 -23.96 -29.43
C ASP A 8 8.82 -22.58 -28.99
N TRP A 9 8.92 -21.68 -29.95
CA TRP A 9 9.38 -20.32 -29.73
C TRP A 9 8.45 -19.51 -28.81
N LYS A 10 7.17 -19.89 -28.68
CA LYS A 10 6.25 -19.21 -27.75
C LYS A 10 6.58 -19.57 -26.31
N ALA A 11 6.93 -20.84 -26.05
CA ALA A 11 7.38 -21.27 -24.73
C ALA A 11 8.71 -20.60 -24.34
N VAL A 12 9.67 -20.54 -25.29
CA VAL A 12 10.96 -19.85 -25.11
C VAL A 12 10.76 -18.36 -24.81
N GLU A 13 9.86 -17.70 -25.54
CA GLU A 13 9.53 -16.30 -25.30
C GLU A 13 8.96 -16.08 -23.90
N LYS A 14 7.96 -16.90 -23.52
CA LYS A 14 7.31 -16.81 -22.21
C LYS A 14 8.34 -16.93 -21.08
N ASP A 15 9.25 -17.89 -21.20
CA ASP A 15 10.32 -18.12 -20.23
C ASP A 15 11.33 -16.96 -20.16
N TYR A 16 11.67 -16.36 -21.30
CA TYR A 16 12.54 -15.18 -21.33
C TYR A 16 11.87 -13.96 -20.70
N VAL A 17 10.62 -13.70 -21.08
CA VAL A 17 9.84 -12.55 -20.62
C VAL A 17 9.47 -12.69 -19.14
N SER A 18 9.33 -13.92 -18.62
CA SER A 18 9.15 -14.16 -17.18
C SER A 18 10.44 -13.93 -16.36
N GLY A 19 11.58 -13.67 -17.01
CA GLY A 19 12.82 -13.29 -16.34
C GLY A 19 13.84 -14.42 -16.15
N LYS A 20 13.61 -15.63 -16.69
CA LYS A 20 14.59 -16.72 -16.62
C LYS A 20 15.90 -16.34 -17.33
N SER A 21 17.01 -16.90 -16.86
CA SER A 21 18.34 -16.57 -17.42
C SER A 21 18.49 -17.13 -18.84
N ARG A 22 19.25 -16.42 -19.66
CA ARG A 22 19.55 -16.84 -21.05
C ARG A 22 20.26 -18.20 -21.08
N THR A 23 21.11 -18.45 -20.10
CA THR A 23 21.87 -19.69 -19.94
C THR A 23 20.94 -20.87 -19.66
N PHE A 24 19.97 -20.68 -18.78
CA PHE A 24 18.95 -21.67 -18.45
C PHE A 24 18.03 -21.97 -19.63
N ILE A 25 17.62 -20.95 -20.38
CA ILE A 25 16.76 -21.14 -21.57
C ILE A 25 17.54 -21.87 -22.67
N ALA A 26 18.80 -21.49 -22.90
CA ALA A 26 19.66 -22.14 -23.89
C ALA A 26 19.86 -23.63 -23.57
N SER A 27 20.08 -23.99 -22.30
CA SER A 27 20.22 -25.40 -21.89
C SER A 27 18.90 -26.17 -21.95
N THR A 28 17.79 -25.56 -21.51
CA THR A 28 16.47 -26.22 -21.45
C THR A 28 15.93 -26.57 -22.83
N TYR A 29 16.09 -25.67 -23.81
CA TYR A 29 15.58 -25.86 -25.16
C TYR A 29 16.64 -26.33 -26.17
N ASN A 30 17.84 -26.68 -25.68
CA ASN A 30 19.00 -27.08 -26.48
C ASN A 30 19.30 -26.09 -27.65
N LEU A 31 19.34 -24.80 -27.31
CA LEU A 31 19.55 -23.70 -28.26
C LEU A 31 20.95 -23.11 -28.12
N SER A 32 21.54 -22.71 -29.25
CA SER A 32 22.73 -21.85 -29.24
C SER A 32 22.37 -20.44 -28.74
N TYR A 33 23.25 -19.86 -27.92
CA TYR A 33 23.13 -18.47 -27.46
C TYR A 33 22.95 -17.48 -28.61
N ASN A 34 23.65 -17.68 -29.73
CA ASN A 34 23.55 -16.78 -30.88
C ASN A 34 22.15 -16.82 -31.51
N THR A 35 21.52 -17.99 -31.53
CA THR A 35 20.16 -18.17 -32.05
C THR A 35 19.15 -17.51 -31.12
N LEU A 36 19.32 -17.70 -29.81
CA LEU A 36 18.49 -17.07 -28.78
C LEU A 36 18.61 -15.53 -28.81
N ASP A 37 19.82 -14.99 -28.88
CA ASP A 37 20.07 -13.54 -28.88
C ASP A 37 19.53 -12.86 -30.15
N SER A 38 19.73 -13.50 -31.32
CA SER A 38 19.16 -13.03 -32.59
C SER A 38 17.63 -12.94 -32.53
N ARG A 39 16.97 -13.92 -31.90
CA ARG A 39 15.52 -13.94 -31.71
C ARG A 39 15.06 -12.88 -30.71
N ILE A 40 15.73 -12.75 -29.57
CA ILE A 40 15.46 -11.72 -28.55
C ILE A 40 15.47 -10.33 -29.18
N ARG A 41 16.47 -10.03 -30.02
CA ARG A 41 16.60 -8.74 -30.71
C ARG A 41 15.50 -8.55 -31.77
N ARG A 42 15.31 -9.53 -32.66
CA ARG A 42 14.34 -9.45 -33.76
C ARG A 42 12.91 -9.26 -33.29
N PHE A 43 12.53 -9.89 -32.18
CA PHE A 43 11.18 -9.80 -31.62
C PHE A 43 11.05 -8.86 -30.42
N LYS A 44 12.10 -8.10 -30.11
CA LYS A 44 12.09 -7.08 -29.04
C LYS A 44 11.65 -7.63 -27.68
N TRP A 45 12.04 -8.87 -27.35
CA TRP A 45 11.64 -9.52 -26.10
C TRP A 45 12.17 -8.79 -24.85
N VAL A 46 13.28 -8.06 -24.97
CA VAL A 46 13.81 -7.19 -23.90
C VAL A 46 12.78 -6.13 -23.50
N ALA A 47 12.16 -5.46 -24.48
CA ALA A 47 11.15 -4.43 -24.21
C ALA A 47 9.92 -5.02 -23.52
N ARG A 48 9.49 -6.22 -23.94
CA ARG A 48 8.37 -6.95 -23.31
C ARG A 48 8.69 -7.37 -21.87
N ARG A 49 9.91 -7.84 -21.62
CA ARG A 49 10.38 -8.18 -20.28
C ARG A 49 10.39 -6.95 -19.37
N ASN A 50 10.91 -5.82 -19.84
CA ASN A 50 10.95 -4.58 -19.06
C ASN A 50 9.53 -4.08 -18.74
N ALA A 51 8.65 -4.05 -19.74
CA ALA A 51 7.25 -3.66 -19.53
C ALA A 51 6.52 -4.55 -18.51
N ASN A 52 6.81 -5.86 -18.50
CA ASN A 52 6.28 -6.77 -17.48
C ASN A 52 6.87 -6.52 -16.09
N ALA A 53 8.17 -6.26 -16.00
CA ALA A 53 8.80 -5.90 -14.73
C ALA A 53 8.18 -4.61 -14.15
N ASP A 54 7.98 -3.59 -14.98
CA ASP A 54 7.33 -2.33 -14.59
C ASP A 54 5.89 -2.57 -14.11
N LYS A 55 5.14 -3.44 -14.80
CA LYS A 55 3.78 -3.81 -14.40
C LYS A 55 3.76 -4.50 -13.03
N ILE A 56 4.68 -5.43 -12.78
CA ILE A 56 4.78 -6.13 -11.49
C ILE A 56 5.18 -5.17 -10.38
N ALA A 57 6.11 -4.25 -10.64
CA ALA A 57 6.52 -3.22 -9.69
C ALA A 57 5.31 -2.37 -9.26
N ARG A 58 4.51 -1.87 -10.21
CA ARG A 58 3.30 -1.08 -9.91
C ARG A 58 2.28 -1.84 -9.07
N ILE A 59 1.99 -3.10 -9.41
CA ILE A 59 1.06 -3.93 -8.63
C ILE A 59 1.58 -4.13 -7.20
N THR A 60 2.89 -4.30 -7.04
CA THR A 60 3.52 -4.47 -5.73
C THR A 60 3.44 -3.18 -4.92
N ASP A 61 3.73 -2.03 -5.54
CA ASP A 61 3.63 -0.72 -4.90
C ASP A 61 2.19 -0.43 -4.45
N GLU A 62 1.19 -0.71 -5.29
CA GLU A 62 -0.22 -0.58 -4.96
C GLU A 62 -0.62 -1.47 -3.77
N ALA A 63 -0.20 -2.74 -3.77
CA ALA A 63 -0.48 -3.66 -2.67
C ALA A 63 0.19 -3.23 -1.36
N VAL A 64 1.42 -2.71 -1.43
CA VAL A 64 2.15 -2.18 -0.26
C VAL A 64 1.45 -0.93 0.29
N ILE A 65 1.00 -0.02 -0.58
CA ILE A 65 0.25 1.18 -0.19
C ILE A 65 -1.07 0.79 0.49
N GLN A 66 -1.81 -0.16 -0.09
CA GLN A 66 -3.07 -0.64 0.48
C GLN A 66 -2.89 -1.30 1.85
N ASP A 67 -1.87 -2.15 1.99
CA ASP A 67 -1.56 -2.78 3.26
C ASP A 67 -1.11 -1.76 4.32
N GLN A 68 -0.28 -0.78 3.94
CA GLN A 68 0.12 0.31 4.82
C GLN A 68 -1.08 1.16 5.28
N ALA A 69 -1.99 1.50 4.37
CA ALA A 69 -3.22 2.22 4.70
C ALA A 69 -4.11 1.40 5.65
N GLY A 70 -4.24 0.09 5.42
CA GLY A 70 -4.97 -0.82 6.29
C GLY A 70 -4.35 -0.92 7.69
N ARG A 71 -3.02 -0.99 7.80
CA ARG A 71 -2.31 -0.98 9.09
C ARG A 71 -2.52 0.34 9.84
N GLN A 72 -2.46 1.47 9.14
CA GLN A 72 -2.73 2.79 9.73
C GLN A 72 -4.16 2.88 10.27
N ALA A 73 -5.16 2.48 9.49
CA ALA A 73 -6.56 2.49 9.94
C ALA A 73 -6.78 1.63 11.20
N ARG A 74 -6.17 0.43 11.25
CA ARG A 74 -6.23 -0.44 12.44
C ARG A 74 -5.54 0.17 13.66
N TYR A 75 -4.40 0.83 13.46
CA TYR A 75 -3.68 1.51 14.53
C TYR A 75 -4.48 2.68 15.10
N LEU A 76 -5.05 3.52 14.23
CA LEU A 76 -5.90 4.63 14.64
C LEU A 76 -7.12 4.15 15.42
N SER A 77 -7.81 3.12 14.92
CA SER A 77 -8.96 2.52 15.64
C SER A 77 -8.58 2.01 17.03
N ARG A 78 -7.40 1.39 17.20
CA ARG A 78 -6.94 0.96 18.53
C ARG A 78 -6.68 2.13 19.46
N ILE A 79 -6.07 3.21 18.97
CA ILE A 79 -5.84 4.42 19.76
C ILE A 79 -7.17 5.02 20.16
N THR A 80 -8.11 5.20 19.23
CA THR A 80 -9.44 5.76 19.52
C THR A 80 -10.15 4.95 20.61
N ASN A 81 -10.17 3.62 20.51
CA ASN A 81 -10.80 2.78 21.53
C ASN A 81 -10.11 2.90 22.91
N GLN A 82 -8.78 3.04 22.94
CA GLN A 82 -8.04 3.24 24.19
C GLN A 82 -8.31 4.61 24.81
N VAL A 83 -8.40 5.65 23.98
CA VAL A 83 -8.78 7.00 24.36
C VAL A 83 -10.20 7.01 24.95
N GLU A 84 -11.17 6.44 24.24
CA GLU A 84 -12.56 6.32 24.72
C GLU A 84 -12.62 5.60 26.06
N HIS A 85 -11.96 4.44 26.17
CA HIS A 85 -11.93 3.69 27.44
C HIS A 85 -11.29 4.49 28.58
N SER A 86 -10.23 5.25 28.31
CA SER A 86 -9.60 6.08 29.33
C SER A 86 -10.45 7.29 29.73
N LEU A 87 -11.23 7.86 28.80
CA LEU A 87 -12.22 8.90 29.12
C LEU A 87 -13.31 8.33 30.02
N ASP A 88 -13.87 7.16 29.69
CA ASP A 88 -14.88 6.49 30.53
C ASP A 88 -14.36 6.27 31.96
N VAL A 89 -13.11 5.80 32.10
CA VAL A 89 -12.48 5.61 33.41
C VAL A 89 -12.35 6.95 34.15
N LEU A 90 -11.88 7.99 33.48
CA LEU A 90 -11.72 9.32 34.08
C LEU A 90 -13.07 9.94 34.47
N GLU A 91 -14.12 9.75 33.67
CA GLU A 91 -15.47 10.21 33.97
C GLU A 91 -16.08 9.44 35.16
N SER A 92 -15.78 8.15 35.28
CA SER A 92 -16.22 7.33 36.41
C SER A 92 -15.49 7.66 37.72
N SER A 93 -14.26 8.19 37.62
CA SER A 93 -13.47 8.62 38.77
C SER A 93 -13.67 10.12 39.03
N MET A 94 -14.74 10.51 39.72
CA MET A 94 -14.87 11.90 40.20
C MET A 94 -13.80 12.19 41.27
N PRO A 95 -12.91 13.17 41.06
CA PRO A 95 -11.86 13.50 42.02
C PRO A 95 -12.45 14.19 43.26
N GLY A 96 -12.04 13.74 44.44
CA GLY A 96 -12.48 14.33 45.70
C GLY A 96 -11.62 15.52 46.15
N THR A 97 -10.40 15.64 45.62
CA THR A 97 -9.43 16.66 46.05
C THR A 97 -8.86 17.50 44.92
N ARG A 98 -8.44 18.72 45.25
CA ARG A 98 -7.87 19.69 44.29
C ARG A 98 -6.57 19.20 43.60
N LYS A 99 -5.83 18.28 44.22
CA LYS A 99 -4.64 17.64 43.60
C LYS A 99 -5.05 16.62 42.54
N GLU A 100 -6.03 15.77 42.84
CA GLU A 100 -6.59 14.80 41.89
C GLU A 100 -7.23 15.49 40.69
N VAL A 101 -7.91 16.64 40.88
CA VAL A 101 -8.43 17.46 39.77
C VAL A 101 -7.31 17.90 38.82
N LYS A 102 -6.17 18.35 39.36
CA LYS A 102 -5.04 18.81 38.54
C LYS A 102 -4.42 17.66 37.75
N GLU A 103 -4.25 16.50 38.39
CA GLU A 103 -3.74 15.29 37.74
C GLU A 103 -4.71 14.80 36.65
N GLN A 104 -6.02 14.82 36.91
CA GLN A 104 -7.03 14.45 35.93
C GLN A 104 -7.02 15.38 34.71
N VAL A 105 -6.87 16.69 34.90
CA VAL A 105 -6.74 17.67 33.80
C VAL A 105 -5.48 17.40 32.98
N GLU A 106 -4.33 17.11 33.62
CA GLU A 106 -3.09 16.80 32.90
C GLU A 106 -3.17 15.50 32.09
N VAL A 107 -3.87 14.49 32.61
CA VAL A 107 -4.15 13.24 31.88
C VAL A 107 -5.06 13.53 30.68
N LEU A 108 -6.13 14.32 30.86
CA LEU A 108 -7.04 14.71 29.78
C LEU A 108 -6.34 15.50 28.66
N GLU A 109 -5.43 16.42 29.00
CA GLU A 109 -4.63 17.16 28.00
C GLU A 109 -3.72 16.22 27.18
N LYS A 110 -3.07 15.25 27.83
CA LYS A 110 -2.26 14.23 27.15
C LYS A 110 -3.13 13.36 26.26
N LEU A 111 -4.35 13.05 26.72
CA LEU A 111 -5.32 12.27 25.98
C LEU A 111 -5.80 13.00 24.72
N ASP A 112 -6.18 14.28 24.84
CA ASP A 112 -6.61 15.12 23.72
C ASP A 112 -5.52 15.23 22.65
N LYS A 113 -4.25 15.34 23.06
CA LYS A 113 -3.10 15.36 22.14
C LYS A 113 -2.94 14.08 21.32
N VAL A 114 -3.31 12.92 21.90
CA VAL A 114 -3.26 11.61 21.23
C VAL A 114 -4.55 11.35 20.43
N ALA A 115 -5.69 11.78 20.95
CA ALA A 115 -7.01 11.61 20.36
C ALA A 115 -7.19 12.46 19.09
N ARG A 116 -6.73 13.71 19.07
CA ARG A 116 -6.91 14.61 17.93
C ARG A 116 -6.34 14.06 16.62
N PRO A 117 -5.08 13.59 16.55
CA PRO A 117 -4.58 12.92 15.34
C PRO A 117 -5.35 11.63 15.02
N ALA A 118 -5.76 10.87 16.04
CA ALA A 118 -6.43 9.59 15.84
C ALA A 118 -7.86 9.71 15.29
N LEU A 119 -8.58 10.75 15.69
CA LEU A 119 -9.93 11.09 15.24
C LEU A 119 -9.92 11.90 13.93
N GLY A 120 -8.75 12.19 13.36
CA GLY A 120 -8.64 13.09 12.21
C GLY A 120 -8.99 14.55 12.53
N LEU A 121 -9.03 14.91 13.81
CA LEU A 121 -9.33 16.25 14.33
C LEU A 121 -8.06 17.09 14.54
N ALA A 122 -6.90 16.59 14.11
CA ALA A 122 -5.66 17.38 14.07
C ALA A 122 -5.83 18.51 13.06
N SER A 123 -6.37 19.62 13.58
CA SER A 123 -6.53 20.86 12.86
C SER A 123 -5.20 21.27 12.23
N GLN A 124 -5.32 21.71 10.99
CA GLN A 124 -4.35 22.20 10.02
C GLN A 124 -3.45 23.36 10.51
N ASN A 125 -3.35 23.59 11.83
CA ASN A 125 -2.79 24.79 12.45
C ASN A 125 -1.92 24.49 13.69
N GLN A 126 -0.94 23.59 13.57
CA GLN A 126 0.27 23.67 14.39
C GLN A 126 1.52 23.44 13.54
N GLY A 127 2.14 24.55 13.12
CA GLY A 127 3.59 24.70 12.93
C GLY A 127 4.29 23.79 11.93
N SER A 128 4.54 24.33 10.72
CA SER A 128 5.85 24.29 10.04
C SER A 128 6.65 22.97 10.13
N ASN A 129 6.30 21.99 9.29
CA ASN A 129 7.22 21.34 8.34
C ASN A 129 6.49 20.17 7.66
N GLY A 130 6.32 20.30 6.35
CA GLY A 130 5.44 19.48 5.52
C GLY A 130 5.56 17.97 5.73
N LYS A 131 4.50 17.38 6.31
CA LYS A 131 3.97 16.07 5.98
C LYS A 131 2.54 15.99 6.50
N THR A 132 1.62 16.39 5.62
CA THR A 132 0.18 16.22 5.76
C THR A 132 -0.13 14.78 6.14
N VAL A 133 -0.50 14.55 7.40
CA VAL A 133 -1.07 13.28 7.85
C VAL A 133 -2.47 13.18 7.24
N VAL A 134 -2.73 12.03 6.64
CA VAL A 134 -3.83 11.76 5.71
C VAL A 134 -5.20 12.04 6.36
N ASN A 135 -5.97 12.91 5.71
CA ASN A 135 -7.34 13.24 6.08
C ASN A 135 -8.26 12.08 5.64
N LEU A 136 -8.43 11.04 6.49
CA LEU A 136 -9.26 9.87 6.19
C LEU A 136 -10.79 10.15 6.23
N ALA A 137 -11.21 11.36 6.63
CA ALA A 137 -12.62 11.73 6.70
C ALA A 137 -13.24 12.10 5.33
N VAL A 138 -12.44 12.34 4.29
CA VAL A 138 -12.94 12.86 2.99
C VAL A 138 -13.15 11.75 1.93
N LEU A 139 -12.72 10.51 2.17
CA LEU A 139 -12.81 9.44 1.15
C LEU A 139 -14.13 8.65 1.15
N ARG A 140 -15.19 9.09 1.84
CA ARG A 140 -16.49 8.38 1.89
C ARG A 140 -17.72 9.15 1.41
N SER A 141 -17.59 10.38 0.91
CA SER A 141 -18.77 11.18 0.49
C SER A 141 -18.99 11.33 -1.02
N ASP A 142 -18.06 10.92 -1.89
CA ASP A 142 -18.17 11.29 -3.33
C ASP A 142 -18.67 10.16 -4.25
N ASN A 143 -19.43 9.18 -3.74
CA ASN A 143 -19.96 8.12 -4.62
C ASN A 143 -21.41 7.68 -4.35
N VAL A 144 -22.23 8.51 -3.72
CA VAL A 144 -23.67 8.24 -3.58
C VAL A 144 -24.50 9.52 -3.74
N ALA A 145 -24.50 10.12 -4.94
CA ALA A 145 -25.53 11.08 -5.36
C ALA A 145 -25.48 11.32 -6.88
N GLY A 146 -26.01 10.38 -7.67
CA GLY A 146 -26.09 10.53 -9.12
C GLY A 146 -27.12 9.67 -9.84
N GLN A 147 -27.98 8.97 -9.11
CA GLN A 147 -29.17 8.33 -9.67
C GLN A 147 -30.37 8.65 -8.78
N VAL A 148 -31.30 9.42 -9.36
CA VAL A 148 -32.79 9.42 -9.29
C VAL A 148 -33.21 10.85 -9.71
N ILE A 149 -33.51 11.08 -11.00
CA ILE A 149 -34.88 11.27 -11.58
C ILE A 149 -35.61 12.48 -10.96
N ASP A 150 -35.86 13.56 -11.74
CA ASP A 150 -37.20 13.82 -12.33
C ASP A 150 -37.28 15.12 -13.18
N GLN A 151 -38.27 15.12 -14.08
CA GLN A 151 -38.77 16.14 -15.04
C GLN A 151 -38.21 16.13 -16.48
#